data_AF-A0A9W4QZK2-F1
#
_entry.id   AF-A0A9W4QZK2-F1
#
_cell.length_a   1.000
_cell.length_b   1.000
_cell.length_c   1.000
_cell.angle_alpha   90.00
_cell.angle_beta   90.00
_cell.angle_gamma   90.00
#
_symmetry.space_group_name_H-M   'P 1'
#
loop_
_entity.id
_entity.type
_entity.pdbx_description
1 polymer ?
#
loop_
_entity_poly.entity_id
_entity_poly.type
_entity_poly.pdbx_seq_one_letter_code
_entity_poly.pdbx_strand_id
1 'polypeptide(L)'
;MNQKYEHYYVPEQSPWPIIGAVALFFIAVGAALTVMDMGKEGGNGVYLLYVGIAVLLYMLFSWFKNVIHESDQGLYSAQMDRSFRQGMSWFIFSEVMFFMAFFGALFYARMFSVPWLGGADNNAMTNEVLWPTFESMWPLLNTPGGTTTQAMGWQGLPLINTLILLASSVTLHFAHVAMENNKRTLLKVCLGATILLGVCFLGLQVEEYIYAYNDLNLTLDAGIYGNTFFLLTGFHGMHVTLGTIILLVVFLRIMKGHFTKDKHFAFQAAAWYWHFVDVVWLCLFVFVYVL
;
A
#
# COMPACT_ATOMS: atom_id res chain seq x y z
N MET A 1 -9.60 36.57 -18.33
CA MET A 1 -9.99 35.54 -19.32
C MET A 1 -11.21 34.80 -18.77
N ASN A 2 -12.38 34.94 -19.39
CA ASN A 2 -13.53 34.10 -19.06
C ASN A 2 -13.20 32.66 -19.47
N GLN A 3 -12.85 31.80 -18.52
CA GLN A 3 -12.84 30.35 -18.80
C GLN A 3 -14.28 29.95 -19.10
N LYS A 4 -14.54 29.58 -20.35
CA LYS A 4 -15.82 28.99 -20.75
C LYS A 4 -15.89 27.63 -20.04
N TYR A 5 -16.81 27.50 -19.08
CA TYR A 5 -17.03 26.25 -18.37
C TYR A 5 -17.42 25.15 -19.37
N GLU A 6 -16.74 24.01 -19.30
CA GLU A 6 -17.05 22.84 -20.11
C GLU A 6 -18.05 21.96 -19.34
N HIS A 7 -19.01 21.37 -20.04
CA HIS A 7 -19.96 20.46 -19.40
C HIS A 7 -19.21 19.20 -18.90
N TYR A 8 -19.43 18.81 -17.64
CA TYR A 8 -18.91 17.54 -17.14
C TYR A 8 -19.68 16.38 -17.78
N TYR A 9 -18.96 15.40 -18.29
CA TYR A 9 -19.61 14.15 -18.66
C TYR A 9 -19.98 13.38 -17.38
N VAL A 10 -21.24 12.99 -17.29
CA VAL A 10 -21.78 12.12 -16.25
C VAL A 10 -22.53 11.00 -16.98
N PRO A 11 -22.16 9.72 -16.81
CA PRO A 11 -22.91 8.61 -17.39
C PRO A 11 -24.37 8.66 -16.95
N GLU A 12 -25.31 8.44 -17.88
CA GLU A 12 -26.75 8.45 -17.56
C GLU A 12 -27.13 7.38 -16.54
N GLN A 13 -26.48 6.21 -16.61
CA GLN A 13 -26.67 5.10 -15.67
C GLN A 13 -25.33 4.40 -15.41
N SER A 14 -25.08 4.04 -14.15
CA SER A 14 -23.91 3.25 -13.76
C SER A 14 -24.28 2.31 -12.60
N PRO A 15 -24.21 0.98 -12.79
CA PRO A 15 -24.51 0.01 -11.74
C PRO A 15 -23.34 -0.18 -10.76
N TRP A 16 -22.15 0.33 -11.08
CA TRP A 16 -20.93 0.06 -10.32
C TRP A 16 -20.99 0.51 -8.85
N PRO A 17 -21.58 1.67 -8.49
CA PRO A 17 -21.69 2.08 -7.08
C PRO A 17 -22.45 1.08 -6.22
N ILE A 18 -23.60 0.56 -6.69
CA ILE A 18 -24.40 -0.39 -5.90
C ILE A 18 -23.73 -1.77 -5.83
N ILE A 19 -23.11 -2.24 -6.91
CA ILE A 19 -22.34 -3.49 -6.91
C ILE A 19 -21.16 -3.38 -5.93
N GLY A 20 -20.46 -2.24 -5.92
CA GLY A 20 -19.38 -1.96 -4.97
C GLY A 20 -19.86 -1.95 -3.52
N ALA A 21 -20.99 -1.31 -3.23
CA ALA A 21 -21.57 -1.31 -1.89
C ALA A 21 -21.91 -2.73 -1.40
N VAL A 22 -22.51 -3.57 -2.25
CA VAL A 22 -22.79 -4.98 -1.93
C VAL A 22 -21.51 -5.78 -1.70
N ALA A 23 -20.49 -5.57 -2.53
CA ALA A 23 -19.20 -6.22 -2.37
C ALA A 23 -18.54 -5.88 -1.03
N LEU A 24 -18.52 -4.59 -0.67
CA LEU A 24 -17.97 -4.12 0.60
C LEU A 24 -18.77 -4.66 1.81
N PHE A 25 -20.10 -4.75 1.70
CA PHE A 25 -20.93 -5.37 2.72
C PHE A 25 -20.56 -6.85 2.93
N PHE A 26 -20.41 -7.63 1.86
CA PHE A 26 -19.99 -9.03 1.96
C PHE A 26 -18.58 -9.18 2.52
N ILE A 27 -17.65 -8.29 2.16
CA ILE A 27 -16.30 -8.28 2.74
C ILE A 27 -16.36 -8.01 4.25
N ALA A 28 -17.08 -6.96 4.68
CA ALA A 28 -17.15 -6.59 6.09
C ALA A 28 -17.80 -7.68 6.94
N VAL A 29 -18.97 -8.20 6.52
CA VAL A 29 -19.68 -9.26 7.24
C VAL A 29 -18.90 -10.58 7.17
N GLY A 30 -18.35 -10.93 6.01
CA GLY A 30 -17.56 -12.14 5.82
C GLY A 30 -16.30 -12.13 6.69
N ALA A 31 -15.58 -11.01 6.77
CA ALA A 31 -14.40 -10.88 7.63
C ALA A 31 -14.78 -11.01 9.11
N ALA A 32 -15.85 -10.35 9.55
CA ALA A 32 -16.32 -10.45 10.93
C ALA A 32 -16.73 -11.89 11.30
N LEU A 33 -17.49 -12.56 10.43
CA LEU A 33 -17.86 -13.98 10.62
C LEU A 33 -16.64 -14.88 10.61
N THR A 34 -15.65 -14.63 9.73
CA THR A 34 -14.41 -15.41 9.68
C THR A 34 -13.71 -15.38 11.04
N VAL A 35 -13.55 -14.20 11.64
CA VAL A 35 -12.92 -14.07 12.97
C VAL A 35 -13.78 -14.71 14.06
N MET A 36 -15.10 -14.53 14.03
CA MET A 36 -16.01 -15.15 15.03
C MET A 36 -16.07 -16.68 14.94
N ASP A 37 -15.81 -17.24 13.76
CA ASP A 37 -15.83 -18.67 13.49
C ASP A 37 -14.44 -19.32 13.65
N MET A 38 -13.36 -18.54 13.86
CA MET A 38 -12.02 -19.09 14.07
C MET A 38 -12.02 -20.07 15.25
N GLY A 39 -11.57 -21.30 15.00
CA GLY A 39 -11.52 -22.39 15.99
C GLY A 39 -12.83 -23.16 16.19
N LYS A 40 -13.91 -22.83 15.46
CA LYS A 40 -15.17 -23.58 15.46
C LYS A 40 -15.24 -24.50 14.25
N GLU A 41 -15.74 -25.73 14.43
CA GLU A 41 -16.05 -26.60 13.30
C GLU A 41 -17.27 -26.09 12.53
N GLY A 42 -17.19 -26.07 11.19
CA GLY A 42 -18.32 -25.72 10.31
C GLY A 42 -18.53 -24.22 10.04
N GLY A 43 -17.57 -23.36 10.40
CA GLY A 43 -17.61 -21.93 10.09
C GLY A 43 -17.61 -21.64 8.59
N ASN A 44 -18.56 -20.82 8.13
CA ASN A 44 -18.72 -20.48 6.70
C ASN A 44 -18.42 -19.01 6.38
N GLY A 45 -18.03 -18.20 7.37
CA GLY A 45 -17.73 -16.78 7.18
C GLY A 45 -16.71 -16.49 6.08
N VAL A 46 -15.69 -17.35 5.94
CA VAL A 46 -14.62 -17.18 4.96
C VAL A 46 -15.12 -17.25 3.50
N TYR A 47 -16.15 -18.06 3.23
CA TYR A 47 -16.72 -18.14 1.88
C TYR A 47 -17.43 -16.84 1.49
N LEU A 48 -18.15 -16.22 2.45
CA LEU A 48 -18.78 -14.93 2.22
C LEU A 48 -17.74 -13.83 1.96
N LEU A 49 -16.62 -13.86 2.68
CA LEU A 49 -15.48 -12.97 2.45
C LEU A 49 -14.93 -13.13 1.02
N TYR A 50 -14.68 -14.37 0.58
CA TYR A 50 -14.19 -14.63 -0.78
C TYR A 50 -15.18 -14.20 -1.87
N VAL A 51 -16.48 -14.42 -1.66
CA VAL A 51 -17.52 -13.90 -2.57
C VAL A 51 -17.47 -12.38 -2.63
N GLY A 52 -17.38 -11.69 -1.49
CA GLY A 52 -17.24 -10.23 -1.45
C GLY A 52 -16.03 -9.71 -2.22
N ILE A 53 -14.86 -10.34 -2.02
CA ILE A 53 -13.64 -10.00 -2.76
C ILE A 53 -13.82 -10.23 -4.27
N ALA A 54 -14.39 -11.37 -4.68
CA ALA A 54 -14.63 -11.66 -6.09
C ALA A 54 -15.57 -10.65 -6.76
N VAL A 55 -16.65 -10.25 -6.08
CA VAL A 55 -17.58 -9.22 -6.58
C VAL A 55 -16.88 -7.86 -6.67
N LEU A 56 -16.03 -7.51 -5.70
CA LEU A 56 -15.27 -6.26 -5.72
C LEU A 56 -14.31 -6.22 -6.92
N LEU A 57 -13.55 -7.30 -7.15
CA LEU A 57 -12.63 -7.41 -8.29
C LEU A 57 -13.36 -7.33 -9.63
N TYR A 58 -14.51 -8.01 -9.76
CA TYR A 58 -15.35 -7.93 -10.94
C TYR A 58 -15.85 -6.49 -11.19
N MET A 59 -16.30 -5.81 -10.13
CA MET A 59 -16.76 -4.43 -10.19
C MET A 59 -15.63 -3.50 -10.64
N LEU A 60 -14.46 -3.56 -10.00
CA LEU A 60 -13.31 -2.72 -10.35
C LEU A 60 -12.87 -2.93 -11.80
N PHE A 61 -12.74 -4.18 -12.24
CA PHE A 61 -12.36 -4.48 -13.63
C PHE A 61 -13.36 -3.90 -14.64
N SER A 62 -14.65 -4.10 -14.38
CA SER A 62 -15.71 -3.66 -15.29
C SER A 62 -15.91 -2.14 -15.27
N TRP A 63 -15.79 -1.51 -14.10
CA TRP A 63 -15.87 -0.06 -13.97
C TRP A 63 -14.69 0.63 -14.67
N PHE A 64 -13.46 0.18 -14.44
CA PHE A 64 -12.29 0.74 -15.14
C PHE A 64 -12.34 0.51 -16.65
N LYS A 65 -12.90 -0.62 -17.11
CA LYS A 65 -13.16 -0.84 -18.55
C LYS A 65 -14.08 0.25 -19.13
N ASN A 66 -15.16 0.61 -18.43
CA ASN A 66 -16.04 1.70 -18.86
C ASN A 66 -15.32 3.05 -18.88
N VAL A 67 -14.55 3.37 -17.83
CA VAL A 67 -13.76 4.61 -17.76
C VAL A 67 -12.77 4.72 -18.92
N ILE A 68 -12.10 3.61 -19.28
CA ILE A 68 -11.20 3.58 -20.43
C ILE A 68 -11.98 3.83 -21.73
N HIS A 69 -13.14 3.19 -21.91
CA HIS A 69 -13.95 3.35 -23.11
C HIS A 69 -14.49 4.78 -23.27
N GLU A 70 -15.00 5.38 -22.19
CA GLU A 70 -15.47 6.77 -22.15
C GLU A 70 -14.34 7.75 -22.47
N SER A 71 -13.13 7.50 -21.94
CA SER A 71 -11.94 8.27 -22.27
C SER A 71 -11.56 8.15 -23.74
N ASP A 72 -11.56 6.94 -24.30
CA ASP A 72 -11.17 6.68 -25.69
C ASP A 72 -12.20 7.26 -26.68
N GLN A 73 -13.47 7.37 -26.29
CA GLN A 73 -14.53 8.08 -27.03
C GLN A 73 -14.40 9.61 -26.98
N GLY A 74 -13.48 10.15 -26.17
CA GLY A 74 -13.27 11.59 -26.04
C GLY A 74 -14.34 12.30 -25.22
N LEU A 75 -15.07 11.58 -24.35
CA LEU A 75 -16.13 12.16 -23.51
C LEU A 75 -15.56 13.04 -22.38
N TYR A 76 -14.27 12.91 -22.07
CA TYR A 76 -13.62 13.64 -20.98
C TYR A 76 -13.00 14.95 -21.48
N SER A 77 -13.51 16.05 -20.93
CA SER A 77 -13.09 17.42 -21.23
C SER A 77 -11.81 17.81 -20.46
N ALA A 78 -11.21 18.96 -20.79
CA ALA A 78 -10.02 19.44 -20.08
C ALA A 78 -10.35 19.86 -18.64
N GLN A 79 -11.58 20.30 -18.39
CA GLN A 79 -12.08 20.54 -17.03
C GLN A 79 -12.20 19.23 -16.22
N MET A 80 -12.67 18.16 -16.85
CA MET A 80 -12.77 16.84 -16.21
C MET A 80 -11.39 16.24 -15.91
N ASP A 81 -10.43 16.35 -16.84
CA ASP A 81 -9.04 15.90 -16.64
C ASP A 81 -8.38 16.59 -15.42
N ARG A 82 -8.58 17.91 -15.27
CA ARG A 82 -8.14 18.65 -14.06
C ARG A 82 -8.74 18.09 -12.78
N SER A 83 -10.01 17.68 -12.83
CA SER A 83 -10.70 17.12 -11.67
C SER A 83 -10.18 15.72 -11.31
N PHE A 84 -9.87 14.89 -12.31
CA PHE A 84 -9.23 13.60 -12.07
C PHE A 84 -7.85 13.73 -11.43
N ARG A 85 -7.05 14.73 -11.85
CA ARG A 85 -5.75 15.03 -11.23
C ARG A 85 -5.88 15.44 -9.77
N GLN A 86 -6.86 16.31 -9.46
CA GLN A 86 -7.16 16.69 -8.08
C GLN A 86 -7.64 15.50 -7.27
N GLY A 87 -8.53 14.67 -7.83
CA GLY A 87 -9.01 13.45 -7.19
C GLY A 87 -7.87 12.48 -6.84
N MET A 88 -6.95 12.24 -7.79
CA MET A 88 -5.77 11.41 -7.54
C MET A 88 -4.85 12.01 -6.46
N SER A 89 -4.68 13.35 -6.45
CA SER A 89 -3.87 14.03 -5.45
C SER A 89 -4.47 13.88 -4.05
N TRP A 90 -5.78 14.06 -3.90
CA TRP A 90 -6.49 13.88 -2.64
C TRP A 90 -6.51 12.43 -2.17
N PHE A 91 -6.62 11.48 -3.11
CA PHE A 91 -6.48 10.05 -2.81
C PHE A 91 -5.10 9.73 -2.26
N ILE A 92 -4.02 10.16 -2.92
CA ILE A 92 -2.64 9.96 -2.41
C ILE A 92 -2.49 10.63 -1.04
N PHE A 93 -3.03 11.84 -0.86
CA PHE A 93 -2.97 12.54 0.42
C PHE A 93 -3.66 11.75 1.54
N SER A 94 -4.82 11.14 1.28
CA SER A 94 -5.46 10.28 2.28
C SER A 94 -4.66 9.01 2.59
N GLU A 95 -4.00 8.41 1.60
CA GLU A 95 -3.10 7.27 1.84
C GLU A 95 -1.87 7.67 2.68
N VAL A 96 -1.32 8.86 2.44
CA VAL A 96 -0.25 9.43 3.27
C VAL A 96 -0.70 9.63 4.72
N MET A 97 -1.93 10.11 4.95
CA MET A 97 -2.51 10.21 6.30
C MET A 97 -2.76 8.84 6.95
N PHE A 98 -3.17 7.85 6.15
CA PHE A 98 -3.33 6.47 6.61
C PHE A 98 -2.01 5.88 7.13
N PHE A 99 -0.91 6.02 6.39
CA PHE A 99 0.42 5.60 6.87
C PHE A 99 0.88 6.41 8.09
N MET A 100 0.60 7.72 8.13
CA MET A 100 0.93 8.53 9.30
C MET A 100 0.27 8.04 10.60
N ALA A 101 -0.92 7.44 10.53
CA ALA A 101 -1.53 6.82 11.70
C ALA A 101 -0.71 5.64 12.24
N PHE A 102 -0.18 4.77 11.34
CA PHE A 102 0.68 3.65 11.75
C PHE A 102 2.04 4.11 12.25
N PHE A 103 2.68 5.08 11.57
CA PHE A 103 3.93 5.68 12.08
C PHE A 103 3.70 6.40 13.40
N GLY A 104 2.55 7.04 13.59
CA GLY A 104 2.14 7.63 14.86
C GLY A 104 1.99 6.58 15.97
N ALA A 105 1.41 5.42 15.66
CA ALA A 105 1.31 4.30 16.60
C ALA A 105 2.70 3.74 16.98
N LEU A 106 3.59 3.57 16.00
CA LEU A 106 4.99 3.18 16.23
C LEU A 106 5.73 4.19 17.12
N PHE A 107 5.62 5.48 16.78
CA PHE A 107 6.21 6.57 17.55
C PHE A 107 5.68 6.59 18.99
N TYR A 108 4.37 6.48 19.16
CA TYR A 108 3.74 6.47 20.48
C TYR A 108 4.18 5.27 21.32
N ALA A 109 4.25 4.08 20.72
CA ALA A 109 4.74 2.89 21.38
C ALA A 109 6.19 3.05 21.85
N ARG A 110 7.07 3.52 20.96
CA ARG A 110 8.52 3.67 21.21
C ARG A 110 8.84 4.77 22.20
N MET A 111 8.22 5.94 22.07
CA MET A 111 8.61 7.13 22.82
C MET A 111 7.87 7.31 24.14
N PHE A 112 6.69 6.69 24.29
CA PHE A 112 5.85 6.88 25.48
C PHE A 112 5.49 5.55 26.13
N SER A 113 4.78 4.67 25.42
CA SER A 113 4.20 3.46 26.03
C SER A 113 5.26 2.53 26.64
N VAL A 114 6.32 2.21 25.90
CA VAL A 114 7.41 1.33 26.37
C VAL A 114 8.23 1.97 27.50
N PRO A 115 8.63 3.25 27.43
CA PRO A 115 9.23 3.95 28.57
C PRO A 115 8.36 3.98 29.83
N TRP A 116 7.06 4.24 29.70
CA TRP A 116 6.15 4.29 30.85
C TRP A 116 5.98 2.93 31.52
N LEU A 117 5.93 1.83 30.76
CA LEU A 117 5.97 0.47 31.32
C LEU A 117 7.28 0.19 32.07
N GLY A 118 8.38 0.80 31.64
CA GLY A 118 9.68 0.78 32.32
C GLY A 118 9.82 1.74 33.50
N GLY A 119 8.75 2.45 33.87
CA GLY A 119 8.74 3.33 35.04
C GLY A 119 9.14 4.78 34.78
N ALA A 120 9.25 5.21 33.51
CA ALA A 120 9.54 6.60 33.17
C ALA A 120 8.45 7.57 33.67
N ASP A 121 8.84 8.84 33.85
CA ASP A 121 8.00 9.93 34.36
C ASP A 121 7.42 9.61 35.76
N ASN A 122 6.10 9.64 35.90
CA ASN A 122 5.38 9.36 37.14
C ASN A 122 4.96 7.89 37.28
N ASN A 123 5.53 6.97 36.47
CA ASN A 123 5.15 5.56 36.43
C ASN A 123 6.10 4.62 37.18
N ALA A 124 7.05 5.12 37.98
CA ALA A 124 8.00 4.28 38.71
C ALA A 124 7.32 3.15 39.52
N MET A 125 6.23 3.47 40.23
CA MET A 125 5.46 2.47 40.98
C MET A 125 4.74 1.45 40.10
N THR A 126 4.40 1.80 38.85
CA THR A 126 3.81 0.85 37.89
C THR A 126 4.80 -0.24 37.56
N ASN A 127 6.07 0.11 37.31
CA ASN A 127 7.12 -0.86 37.05
C ASN A 127 7.42 -1.70 38.30
N GLU A 128 7.68 -1.06 39.45
CA GLU A 128 8.00 -1.75 40.72
C GLU A 128 6.92 -2.75 41.17
N VAL A 129 5.64 -2.44 40.97
CA VAL A 129 4.53 -3.26 41.50
C VAL A 129 3.99 -4.25 40.46
N LEU A 130 3.83 -3.84 39.19
CA LEU A 130 3.17 -4.66 38.18
C LEU A 130 4.17 -5.42 37.30
N TRP A 131 5.30 -4.80 36.96
CA TRP A 131 6.25 -5.33 35.97
C TRP A 131 7.72 -5.19 36.43
N PRO A 132 8.10 -5.69 37.62
CA PRO A 132 9.40 -5.39 38.24
C PRO A 132 10.60 -5.95 37.47
N THR A 133 10.36 -6.87 36.52
CA THR A 133 11.37 -7.49 35.67
C THR A 133 11.38 -6.94 34.25
N PHE A 134 10.51 -5.97 33.93
CA PHE A 134 10.43 -5.39 32.59
C PHE A 134 11.51 -4.31 32.40
N GLU A 135 12.32 -4.49 31.36
CA GLU A 135 13.31 -3.51 30.95
C GLU A 135 12.82 -2.73 29.72
N SER A 136 12.88 -1.40 29.80
CA SER A 136 12.52 -0.55 28.68
C SER A 136 13.63 -0.52 27.64
N MET A 137 13.36 -1.09 26.48
CA MET A 137 14.24 -1.05 25.32
C MET A 137 13.44 -1.05 24.02
N TRP A 138 14.03 -0.50 22.97
CA TRP A 138 13.48 -0.59 21.62
C TRP A 138 14.54 -1.12 20.65
N PRO A 139 14.21 -2.09 19.77
CA PRO A 139 12.94 -2.81 19.69
C PRO A 139 12.68 -3.69 20.93
N LEU A 140 11.40 -3.93 21.24
CA LEU A 140 11.02 -4.75 22.38
C LEU A 140 11.13 -6.24 22.02
N LEU A 141 12.31 -6.82 22.24
CA LEU A 141 12.65 -8.19 21.85
C LEU A 141 12.16 -9.26 22.83
N ASN A 142 12.01 -8.88 24.10
CA ASN A 142 11.45 -9.75 25.14
C ASN A 142 10.16 -9.12 25.64
N THR A 143 9.03 -9.79 25.44
CA THR A 143 7.74 -9.29 25.90
C THR A 143 7.49 -9.68 27.35
N PRO A 144 6.70 -8.90 28.13
CA PRO A 144 6.28 -9.30 29.48
C PRO A 144 5.57 -10.65 29.53
N GLY A 145 4.99 -11.09 28.41
CA GLY A 145 4.33 -12.39 28.27
C GLY A 145 5.28 -13.58 28.05
N GLY A 146 6.60 -13.33 27.96
CA GLY A 146 7.62 -14.36 27.77
C GLY A 146 7.97 -14.68 26.32
N THR A 147 7.35 -14.01 25.34
CA THR A 147 7.73 -14.15 23.93
C THR A 147 9.08 -13.48 23.70
N THR A 148 10.01 -14.20 23.07
CA THR A 148 11.33 -13.68 22.69
C THR A 148 11.45 -13.64 21.17
N THR A 149 11.97 -12.55 20.63
CA THR A 149 12.10 -12.33 19.18
C THR A 149 13.41 -11.61 18.87
N GLN A 150 13.77 -11.52 17.60
CA GLN A 150 14.92 -10.76 17.11
C GLN A 150 14.48 -9.66 16.15
N ALA A 151 15.24 -8.57 16.14
CA ALA A 151 15.01 -7.47 15.20
C ALA A 151 15.42 -7.86 13.79
N MET A 152 14.63 -7.44 12.80
CA MET A 152 15.07 -7.50 11.40
C MET A 152 16.15 -6.45 11.18
N GLY A 153 17.37 -6.88 10.88
CA GLY A 153 18.47 -5.97 10.57
C GLY A 153 18.24 -5.23 9.25
N TRP A 154 18.61 -3.95 9.18
CA TRP A 154 18.49 -3.17 7.94
C TRP A 154 19.47 -3.61 6.85
N GLN A 155 20.59 -4.26 7.22
CA GLN A 155 21.52 -4.84 6.26
C GLN A 155 20.90 -6.07 5.58
N GLY A 156 21.23 -6.30 4.30
CA GLY A 156 20.68 -7.43 3.55
C GLY A 156 19.40 -7.07 2.81
N LEU A 157 18.34 -7.88 2.99
CA LEU A 157 17.09 -7.77 2.22
C LEU A 157 16.46 -6.36 2.26
N PRO A 158 16.33 -5.67 3.41
CA PRO A 158 15.71 -4.34 3.45
C PRO A 158 16.50 -3.30 2.64
N LEU A 159 17.84 -3.33 2.71
CA LEU A 159 18.69 -2.44 1.92
C LEU A 159 18.62 -2.77 0.42
N ILE A 160 18.60 -4.05 0.06
CA ILE A 160 18.44 -4.47 -1.34
C ILE A 160 17.09 -4.00 -1.89
N ASN A 161 16.01 -4.19 -1.14
CA ASN A 161 14.67 -3.72 -1.49
C ASN A 161 14.61 -2.19 -1.64
N THR A 162 15.32 -1.46 -0.78
CA THR A 162 15.49 -0.01 -0.92
C THR A 162 16.14 0.38 -2.24
N LEU A 163 17.23 -0.28 -2.61
CA LEU A 163 17.92 -0.02 -3.88
C LEU A 163 17.04 -0.38 -5.10
N ILE A 164 16.27 -1.47 -5.00
CA ILE A 164 15.34 -1.91 -6.05
C ILE A 164 14.24 -0.87 -6.28
N LEU A 165 13.59 -0.39 -5.22
CA LEU A 165 12.53 0.61 -5.36
C LEU A 165 13.07 1.94 -5.87
N LEU A 166 14.21 2.42 -5.35
CA LEU A 166 14.85 3.63 -5.86
C LEU A 166 15.22 3.50 -7.35
N ALA A 167 15.77 2.35 -7.77
CA ALA A 167 16.05 2.07 -9.17
C ALA A 167 14.76 2.06 -10.01
N SER A 168 13.68 1.48 -9.48
CA SER A 168 12.37 1.44 -10.15
C SER A 168 11.83 2.85 -10.39
N SER A 169 11.96 3.75 -9.41
CA SER A 169 11.60 5.16 -9.51
C SER A 169 12.37 5.88 -10.61
N VAL A 170 13.69 5.63 -10.70
CA VAL A 170 14.53 6.20 -11.77
C VAL A 170 14.10 5.67 -13.14
N THR A 171 13.84 4.37 -13.27
CA THR A 171 13.35 3.80 -14.53
C THR A 171 11.99 4.36 -14.92
N LEU A 172 11.09 4.56 -13.96
CA LEU A 172 9.78 5.15 -14.19
C LEU A 172 9.88 6.61 -14.62
N HIS A 173 10.79 7.38 -14.03
CA HIS A 173 11.06 8.75 -14.45
C HIS A 173 11.51 8.80 -15.93
N PHE A 174 12.42 7.92 -16.33
CA PHE A 174 12.81 7.82 -17.75
C PHE A 174 11.65 7.38 -18.66
N ALA A 175 10.76 6.51 -18.17
CA ALA A 175 9.54 6.16 -18.89
C ALA A 175 8.62 7.39 -19.08
N HIS A 176 8.48 8.24 -18.06
CA HIS A 176 7.71 9.48 -18.13
C HIS A 176 8.31 10.42 -19.17
N VAL A 177 9.60 10.72 -19.07
CA VAL A 177 10.30 11.58 -20.05
C VAL A 177 10.17 11.01 -21.47
N ALA A 178 10.20 9.70 -21.63
CA ALA A 178 9.98 9.05 -22.92
C ALA A 178 8.54 9.20 -23.44
N MET A 179 7.53 9.19 -22.55
CA MET A 179 6.13 9.45 -22.92
C MET A 179 5.96 10.87 -23.48
N GLU A 180 6.50 11.87 -22.78
CA GLU A 180 6.38 13.29 -23.18
C GLU A 180 7.13 13.60 -24.49
N ASN A 181 8.28 12.94 -24.69
CA ASN A 181 9.06 13.06 -25.92
C ASN A 181 8.64 12.08 -27.03
N ASN A 182 7.52 11.36 -26.86
CA ASN A 182 7.01 10.36 -27.81
C ASN A 182 8.01 9.26 -28.20
N LYS A 183 8.99 8.94 -27.33
CA LYS A 183 9.99 7.88 -27.53
C LYS A 183 9.43 6.51 -27.11
N ARG A 184 8.59 5.93 -27.97
CA ARG A 184 7.80 4.71 -27.65
C ARG A 184 8.61 3.50 -27.20
N THR A 185 9.76 3.21 -27.82
CA THR A 185 10.58 2.05 -27.45
C THR A 185 11.18 2.22 -26.06
N LEU A 186 11.75 3.40 -25.78
CA LEU A 186 12.31 3.72 -24.47
C LEU A 186 11.24 3.67 -23.37
N LEU A 187 10.06 4.25 -23.63
CA LEU A 187 8.90 4.18 -22.72
C LEU A 187 8.58 2.73 -22.33
N LYS A 188 8.48 1.82 -23.31
CA LYS A 188 8.15 0.42 -23.07
C LYS A 188 9.23 -0.29 -22.25
N VAL A 189 10.50 -0.09 -22.61
CA VAL A 189 11.63 -0.74 -21.91
C VAL A 189 11.72 -0.26 -20.47
N CYS A 190 11.70 1.05 -20.24
CA CYS A 190 11.83 1.64 -18.91
C CYS A 190 10.64 1.30 -17.99
N LEU A 191 9.41 1.35 -18.50
CA LEU A 191 8.24 0.97 -17.72
C LEU A 191 8.21 -0.54 -17.44
N GLY A 192 8.61 -1.38 -18.41
CA GLY A 192 8.76 -2.82 -18.20
C GLY A 192 9.78 -3.15 -17.12
N ALA A 193 10.93 -2.44 -17.10
CA ALA A 193 11.92 -2.57 -16.05
C ALA A 193 11.38 -2.14 -14.67
N THR A 194 10.60 -1.05 -14.61
CA THR A 194 9.94 -0.60 -13.37
C THR A 194 9.05 -1.71 -12.79
N ILE A 195 8.20 -2.31 -13.62
CA ILE A 195 7.28 -3.38 -13.22
C ILE A 195 8.06 -4.61 -12.74
N LEU A 196 9.11 -5.01 -13.46
CA LEU A 196 9.95 -6.14 -13.06
C LEU A 196 10.60 -5.90 -11.69
N LEU A 197 11.15 -4.71 -11.46
CA LEU A 197 11.72 -4.33 -10.17
C LEU A 197 10.67 -4.35 -9.05
N GLY A 198 9.44 -3.88 -9.31
CA GLY A 198 8.32 -3.99 -8.38
C GLY A 198 7.98 -5.44 -8.01
N VAL A 199 7.95 -6.35 -9.00
CA VAL A 199 7.74 -7.78 -8.76
C VAL A 199 8.89 -8.40 -7.96
N CYS A 200 10.14 -8.02 -8.26
CA CYS A 200 11.31 -8.47 -7.50
C CYS A 200 11.23 -8.02 -6.04
N PHE A 201 10.87 -6.77 -5.78
CA PHE A 201 10.65 -6.26 -4.41
C PHE A 201 9.62 -7.12 -3.66
N LEU A 202 8.46 -7.40 -4.28
CA LEU A 202 7.41 -8.20 -3.65
C LEU A 202 7.89 -9.62 -3.32
N GLY A 203 8.64 -10.26 -4.22
CA GLY A 203 9.23 -11.58 -3.98
C GLY A 203 10.21 -11.56 -2.79
N LEU A 204 11.11 -10.58 -2.76
CA LEU A 204 12.07 -10.43 -1.67
C LEU A 204 11.40 -10.08 -0.33
N GLN A 205 10.30 -9.31 -0.37
CA GLN A 205 9.52 -9.02 0.83
C GLN A 205 8.85 -10.27 1.41
N VAL A 206 8.40 -11.20 0.55
CA VAL A 206 7.88 -12.50 1.00
C VAL A 206 8.99 -13.34 1.63
N GLU A 207 10.17 -13.40 1.01
CA GLU A 207 11.33 -14.10 1.60
C GLU A 207 11.73 -13.50 2.96
N GLU A 208 11.70 -12.17 3.09
CA GLU A 208 11.93 -11.49 4.36
C GLU A 208 10.92 -11.90 5.44
N TYR A 209 9.64 -12.04 5.09
CA TYR A 209 8.62 -12.49 6.03
C TYR A 209 8.79 -13.96 6.42
N ILE A 210 9.18 -14.82 5.48
CA ILE A 210 9.50 -16.22 5.77
C ILE A 210 10.67 -16.30 6.76
N TYR A 211 11.75 -15.55 6.52
CA TYR A 211 12.90 -15.48 7.42
C TYR A 211 12.53 -14.89 8.79
N ALA A 212 11.72 -13.83 8.82
CA ALA A 212 11.24 -13.24 10.07
C ALA A 212 10.51 -14.27 10.95
N TYR A 213 9.59 -15.05 10.36
CA TYR A 213 8.82 -16.05 11.09
C TYR A 213 9.66 -17.26 11.51
N ASN A 214 10.52 -17.78 10.63
CA ASN A 214 11.23 -19.04 10.86
C ASN A 214 12.50 -18.88 11.69
N ASP A 215 13.27 -17.82 11.46
CA ASP A 215 14.62 -17.67 12.00
C ASP A 215 14.70 -16.64 13.14
N LEU A 216 13.87 -15.59 13.08
CA LEU A 216 13.88 -14.51 14.07
C LEU A 216 12.80 -14.64 15.14
N ASN A 217 11.87 -15.60 14.98
CA ASN A 217 10.64 -15.68 15.77
C ASN A 217 9.89 -14.32 15.82
N LEU A 218 10.00 -13.54 14.74
CA LEU A 218 9.35 -12.26 14.56
C LEU A 218 8.04 -12.51 13.83
N THR A 219 6.97 -12.61 14.61
CA THR A 219 5.62 -12.90 14.14
C THR A 219 4.69 -11.71 14.38
N LEU A 220 3.51 -11.72 13.77
CA LEU A 220 2.45 -10.71 14.01
C LEU A 220 2.05 -10.58 15.49
N ASP A 221 2.19 -11.65 16.27
CA ASP A 221 1.86 -11.73 17.70
C ASP A 221 3.09 -11.63 18.62
N ALA A 222 4.29 -11.35 18.08
CA ALA A 222 5.52 -11.11 18.85
C ALA A 222 5.54 -9.73 19.55
N GLY A 223 4.42 -9.36 20.18
CA GLY A 223 4.24 -8.08 20.87
C GLY A 223 4.16 -6.86 19.93
N ILE A 224 4.37 -5.68 20.51
CA ILE A 224 4.18 -4.41 19.79
C ILE A 224 5.18 -4.22 18.64
N TYR A 225 6.40 -4.75 18.77
CA TYR A 225 7.41 -4.66 17.70
C TYR A 225 6.98 -5.47 16.47
N GLY A 226 6.68 -6.77 16.63
CA GLY A 226 6.21 -7.61 15.52
C GLY A 226 4.92 -7.09 14.90
N ASN A 227 3.94 -6.69 15.72
CA ASN A 227 2.68 -6.15 15.23
C ASN A 227 2.88 -4.88 14.38
N THR A 228 3.62 -3.89 14.90
CA THR A 228 3.86 -2.64 14.16
C THR A 228 4.72 -2.87 12.92
N PHE A 229 5.73 -3.75 12.99
CA PHE A 229 6.53 -4.17 11.84
C PHE A 229 5.64 -4.67 10.70
N PHE A 230 4.88 -5.75 10.91
CA PHE A 230 4.09 -6.38 9.84
C PHE A 230 2.90 -5.54 9.39
N LEU A 231 2.28 -4.72 10.25
CA LEU A 231 1.22 -3.82 9.80
C LEU A 231 1.78 -2.73 8.88
N LEU A 232 2.88 -2.09 9.26
CA LEU A 232 3.52 -1.05 8.47
C LEU A 232 4.06 -1.59 7.14
N THR A 233 4.88 -2.64 7.17
CA THR A 233 5.48 -3.23 5.97
C THR A 233 4.45 -3.99 5.14
N GLY A 234 3.43 -4.59 5.77
CA GLY A 234 2.37 -5.35 5.10
C GLY A 234 1.40 -4.47 4.34
N PHE A 235 0.92 -3.38 4.94
CA PHE A 235 0.11 -2.41 4.20
C PHE A 235 0.92 -1.76 3.07
N HIS A 236 2.20 -1.48 3.29
CA HIS A 236 3.05 -1.01 2.20
C HIS A 236 3.20 -2.05 1.08
N GLY A 237 3.44 -3.33 1.40
CA GLY A 237 3.48 -4.42 0.41
C GLY A 237 2.18 -4.56 -0.39
N MET A 238 1.02 -4.35 0.26
CA MET A 238 -0.27 -4.26 -0.43
C MET A 238 -0.29 -3.10 -1.44
N HIS A 239 0.19 -1.92 -1.05
CA HIS A 239 0.27 -0.75 -1.93
C HIS A 239 1.25 -0.96 -3.10
N VAL A 240 2.41 -1.58 -2.87
CA VAL A 240 3.34 -1.95 -3.94
C VAL A 240 2.68 -2.94 -4.91
N THR A 241 1.92 -3.90 -4.40
CA THR A 241 1.16 -4.86 -5.22
C THR A 241 0.14 -4.14 -6.10
N LEU A 242 -0.69 -3.26 -5.52
CA LEU A 242 -1.67 -2.45 -6.26
C LEU A 242 -0.99 -1.55 -7.29
N GLY A 243 0.10 -0.88 -6.90
CA GLY A 243 0.89 -0.02 -7.79
C GLY A 243 1.44 -0.80 -8.99
N THR A 244 1.94 -2.02 -8.75
CA THR A 244 2.50 -2.90 -9.80
C THR A 244 1.40 -3.33 -10.76
N ILE A 245 0.21 -3.68 -10.25
CA ILE A 245 -0.97 -4.01 -11.08
C ILE A 245 -1.40 -2.79 -11.91
N ILE A 246 -1.47 -1.59 -11.32
CA ILE A 246 -1.83 -0.36 -12.03
C ILE A 246 -0.81 -0.06 -13.15
N LEU A 247 0.49 -0.13 -12.85
CA LEU A 247 1.56 0.05 -13.84
C LEU A 247 1.47 -0.99 -14.96
N LEU A 248 1.17 -2.25 -14.64
CA LEU A 248 0.97 -3.31 -15.63
C LEU A 248 -0.23 -3.01 -16.55
N VAL A 249 -1.38 -2.60 -15.99
CA VAL A 249 -2.55 -2.21 -16.79
C VAL A 249 -2.22 -1.02 -17.70
N VAL A 250 -1.52 -0.02 -17.19
CA VAL A 250 -1.03 1.12 -17.99
C VAL A 250 -0.05 0.68 -19.06
N PHE A 251 0.87 -0.23 -18.76
CA PHE A 251 1.82 -0.79 -19.72
C PHE A 251 1.09 -1.51 -20.87
N LEU A 252 0.09 -2.35 -20.56
CA LEU A 252 -0.74 -3.01 -21.57
C LEU A 252 -1.50 -2.00 -22.44
N ARG A 253 -2.00 -0.90 -21.86
CA ARG A 253 -2.64 0.19 -22.61
C ARG A 253 -1.65 0.97 -23.49
N ILE A 254 -0.40 1.16 -23.05
CA ILE A 254 0.69 1.73 -23.85
C ILE A 254 0.98 0.82 -25.06
N MET A 255 1.04 -0.49 -24.84
CA MET A 255 1.28 -1.47 -25.91
C MET A 255 0.18 -1.43 -26.98
N LYS A 256 -1.07 -1.20 -26.57
CA LYS A 256 -2.22 -1.00 -27.47
C LYS A 256 -2.33 0.40 -28.07
N GLY A 257 -1.47 1.35 -27.67
CA GLY A 257 -1.44 2.70 -28.24
C GLY A 257 -2.47 3.68 -27.69
N HIS A 258 -3.10 3.41 -26.53
CA HIS A 258 -4.18 4.25 -25.97
C HIS A 258 -3.71 5.64 -25.49
N PHE A 259 -2.39 5.85 -25.36
CA PHE A 259 -1.83 7.08 -24.82
C PHE A 259 -1.06 7.88 -25.86
N THR A 260 -1.21 9.20 -25.82
CA THR A 260 -0.41 10.16 -26.60
C THR A 260 0.41 11.04 -25.66
N LYS A 261 1.40 11.76 -26.21
CA LYS A 261 2.20 12.73 -25.45
C LYS A 261 1.37 13.82 -24.76
N ASP A 262 0.15 14.08 -25.23
CA ASP A 262 -0.74 15.12 -24.68
C ASP A 262 -1.85 14.53 -23.80
N LYS A 263 -2.22 13.26 -24.02
CA LYS A 263 -3.29 12.55 -23.30
C LYS A 263 -2.79 11.25 -22.70
N HIS A 264 -2.32 11.32 -21.46
CA HIS A 264 -1.76 10.19 -20.73
C HIS A 264 -1.93 10.31 -19.21
N PHE A 265 -3.04 10.90 -18.76
CA PHE A 265 -3.32 11.09 -17.33
C PHE A 265 -3.22 9.79 -16.51
N ALA A 266 -3.78 8.68 -17.00
CA ALA A 266 -3.72 7.41 -16.26
C ALA A 266 -2.27 6.92 -16.04
N PHE A 267 -1.35 7.20 -16.99
CA PHE A 267 0.07 6.94 -16.79
C PHE A 267 0.66 7.86 -15.72
N GLN A 268 0.33 9.16 -15.75
CA GLN A 268 0.81 10.11 -14.73
C GLN A 268 0.26 9.78 -13.33
N ALA A 269 -1.01 9.41 -13.21
CA ALA A 269 -1.61 8.98 -11.96
C ALA A 269 -0.92 7.72 -11.42
N ALA A 270 -0.66 6.72 -12.27
CA ALA A 270 0.09 5.53 -11.89
C ALA A 270 1.52 5.88 -11.43
N ALA A 271 2.17 6.83 -12.10
CA ALA A 271 3.50 7.26 -11.72
C ALA A 271 3.53 8.02 -10.39
N TRP A 272 2.56 8.90 -10.14
CA TRP A 272 2.40 9.58 -8.85
C TRP A 272 2.18 8.59 -7.72
N TYR A 273 1.33 7.58 -7.94
CA TYR A 273 1.10 6.52 -6.96
C TYR A 273 2.38 5.72 -6.68
N TRP A 274 3.14 5.35 -7.72
CA TRP A 274 4.39 4.60 -7.55
C TRP A 274 5.44 5.37 -6.75
N HIS A 275 5.63 6.67 -7.06
CA HIS A 275 6.54 7.51 -6.27
C HIS A 275 6.06 7.69 -4.82
N PHE A 276 4.75 7.77 -4.58
CA PHE A 276 4.20 7.77 -3.22
C PHE A 276 4.60 6.49 -2.47
N VAL A 277 4.44 5.33 -3.10
CA VAL A 277 4.82 4.04 -2.53
C VAL A 277 6.31 4.03 -2.18
N ASP A 278 7.18 4.47 -3.09
CA ASP A 278 8.63 4.54 -2.84
C ASP A 278 8.99 5.46 -1.66
N VAL A 279 8.33 6.63 -1.53
CA VAL A 279 8.56 7.54 -0.41
C VAL A 279 8.15 6.91 0.91
N VAL A 280 7.01 6.21 0.96
CA VAL A 280 6.59 5.46 2.15
C VAL A 280 7.62 4.40 2.52
N TRP A 281 8.18 3.69 1.54
CA TRP A 281 9.25 2.72 1.80
C TRP A 281 10.48 3.35 2.44
N LEU A 282 10.92 4.52 1.98
CA LEU A 282 12.06 5.21 2.59
C LEU A 282 11.79 5.56 4.06
N CYS A 283 10.57 5.99 4.39
CA CYS A 283 10.15 6.19 5.77
C CYS A 283 10.17 4.87 6.56
N LEU A 284 9.67 3.78 5.98
CA LEU A 284 9.73 2.45 6.62
C LEU A 284 11.17 2.02 6.88
N PHE A 285 12.04 2.09 5.86
CA PHE A 285 13.45 1.74 5.98
C PHE A 285 14.11 2.49 7.15
N VAL A 286 13.90 3.81 7.24
CA VAL A 286 14.47 4.61 8.33
C VAL A 286 13.85 4.28 9.69
N PHE A 287 12.53 4.33 9.82
CA PHE A 287 11.87 4.28 11.13
C PHE A 287 11.61 2.87 11.66
N VAL A 288 11.55 1.85 10.80
CA VAL A 288 11.25 0.46 11.18
C VAL A 288 12.51 -0.40 11.22
N TYR A 289 13.41 -0.23 10.25
CA TYR A 289 14.60 -1.09 10.13
C TYR A 289 15.87 -0.48 10.73
N VAL A 290 16.06 0.85 10.63
CA VAL A 290 17.30 1.51 11.08
C VAL A 290 17.19 2.05 12.51
N LEU A 291 16.11 2.78 12.83
CA LEU A 291 15.86 3.39 14.14
C LEU A 291 15.01 2.49 15.04
#